data_AF-A0A9W7SXX8-F1
#
_entry.id   AF-A0A9W7SXX8-F1
#
_cell.length_a   1.000
_cell.length_b   1.000
_cell.length_c   1.000
_cell.angle_alpha   90.00
_cell.angle_beta   90.00
_cell.angle_gamma   90.00
#
_symmetry.space_group_name_H-M   'P 1'
#
loop_
_entity.id
_entity.type
_entity.pdbx_description
1 polymer ?
#
loop_
_entity_poly.entity_id
_entity_poly.type
_entity_poly.pdbx_seq_one_letter_code
_entity_poly.pdbx_strand_id
1 'polypeptide(L)'
;VASLKTGGDAAYRAFADAVATTQDKTAEYYGKVARKAEENAGYAQKELARLQGLLAKGGLAPEKLDDLTTRSNILRRFVGDEPAKDEL
;
A
#
# COMPACT_ATOMS: atom_id res chain seq x y z
N VAL A 1 -3.43 -10.78 -11.41
CA VAL A 1 -3.75 -9.33 -11.23
C VAL A 1 -2.50 -8.54 -11.60
N ALA A 2 -2.61 -7.50 -12.42
CA ALA A 2 -1.45 -6.77 -12.96
C ALA A 2 -0.72 -6.00 -11.84
N SER A 3 0.61 -6.18 -11.73
CA SER A 3 1.42 -5.38 -10.79
C SER A 3 1.42 -3.92 -11.24
N LEU A 4 1.17 -2.98 -10.33
CA LEU A 4 1.22 -1.53 -10.63
C LEU A 4 2.62 -1.05 -11.01
N LYS A 5 3.65 -1.88 -10.80
CA LYS A 5 5.06 -1.64 -11.16
C LYS A 5 5.26 -1.33 -12.65
N THR A 6 4.34 -1.74 -13.52
CA THR A 6 4.44 -1.58 -14.99
C THR A 6 3.52 -0.49 -15.58
N GLY A 7 2.79 0.27 -14.75
CA GLY A 7 1.75 1.18 -15.25
C GLY A 7 2.21 2.58 -15.72
N GLY A 8 3.40 3.04 -15.31
CA GLY A 8 3.87 4.42 -15.55
C GLY A 8 3.03 5.48 -14.81
N ASP A 9 3.52 6.73 -14.78
CA ASP A 9 2.94 7.87 -14.01
C ASP A 9 1.43 8.09 -14.27
N ALA A 10 0.95 7.76 -15.47
CA ALA A 10 -0.46 7.89 -15.84
C ALA A 10 -1.38 6.88 -15.13
N ALA A 11 -0.91 5.65 -14.89
CA ALA A 11 -1.72 4.63 -14.22
C ALA A 11 -1.91 4.93 -12.72
N TYR A 12 -0.92 5.56 -12.08
CA TYR A 12 -1.03 5.96 -10.69
C TYR A 12 -2.03 7.10 -10.49
N ARG A 13 -2.08 8.08 -11.40
CA ARG A 13 -3.04 9.19 -11.35
C ARG A 13 -4.48 8.71 -11.57
N ALA A 14 -4.72 7.93 -12.62
CA ALA A 14 -6.05 7.39 -12.89
C ALA A 14 -6.59 6.51 -11.75
N PHE A 15 -5.72 5.73 -11.12
CA PHE A 15 -6.08 4.93 -9.96
C PHE A 15 -6.35 5.79 -8.71
N ALA A 16 -5.54 6.82 -8.45
CA ALA A 16 -5.76 7.74 -7.33
C ALA A 16 -7.08 8.52 -7.46
N ASP A 17 -7.44 8.97 -8.67
CA ASP A 17 -8.68 9.69 -8.94
C ASP A 17 -9.92 8.77 -8.78
N ALA A 18 -9.85 7.55 -9.30
CA ALA A 18 -10.93 6.56 -9.16
C ALA A 18 -11.21 6.24 -7.68
N VAL A 19 -10.14 6.13 -6.89
CA VAL A 19 -10.15 5.86 -5.46
C VAL A 19 -10.70 7.03 -4.64
N ALA A 20 -10.41 8.28 -5.02
CA ALA A 20 -10.90 9.46 -4.31
C ALA A 20 -12.44 9.60 -4.34
N THR A 21 -13.12 8.91 -5.26
CA THR A 21 -14.58 8.89 -5.35
C THR A 21 -15.25 7.87 -4.42
N THR A 22 -14.47 6.96 -3.81
CA THR A 22 -14.97 6.01 -2.81
C THR A 22 -14.70 6.55 -1.40
N GLN A 23 -15.73 6.65 -0.54
CA GLN A 23 -15.59 6.98 0.89
C GLN A 23 -14.94 5.83 1.71
N ASP A 24 -14.12 5.01 1.06
CA ASP A 24 -13.41 3.89 1.68
C ASP A 24 -12.03 4.36 2.15
N LYS A 25 -11.79 4.27 3.46
CA LYS A 25 -10.51 4.63 4.10
C LYS A 25 -9.32 3.88 3.50
N THR A 26 -9.56 2.67 3.00
CA THR A 26 -8.57 1.84 2.32
C THR A 26 -8.19 2.48 0.99
N ALA A 27 -9.21 2.93 0.24
CA ALA A 27 -9.02 3.63 -1.02
C ALA A 27 -8.24 4.94 -0.76
N GLU A 28 -8.67 5.79 0.16
CA GLU A 28 -7.92 7.03 0.48
C GLU A 28 -6.42 6.77 0.77
N TYR A 29 -6.10 5.67 1.45
CA TYR A 29 -4.72 5.27 1.71
C TYR A 29 -3.98 4.85 0.43
N TYR A 30 -4.62 4.09 -0.46
CA TYR A 30 -4.07 3.76 -1.79
C TYR A 30 -3.68 5.00 -2.58
N GLY A 31 -4.57 6.00 -2.67
CA GLY A 31 -4.31 7.25 -3.39
C GLY A 31 -3.14 8.03 -2.78
N LYS A 32 -3.04 8.05 -1.44
CA LYS A 32 -1.92 8.68 -0.73
C LYS A 32 -0.59 7.98 -1.02
N VAL A 33 -0.56 6.65 -1.01
CA VAL A 33 0.64 5.87 -1.30
C VAL A 33 1.07 6.07 -2.75
N ALA A 34 0.14 6.06 -3.70
CA ALA A 34 0.42 6.31 -5.11
C ALA A 34 1.09 7.68 -5.33
N ARG A 35 0.50 8.76 -4.78
CA ARG A 35 1.09 10.10 -4.86
C ARG A 35 2.49 10.18 -4.23
N LYS A 36 2.68 9.54 -3.08
CA LYS A 36 3.98 9.54 -2.40
C LYS A 36 5.04 8.70 -3.12
N ALA A 37 4.63 7.62 -3.78
CA ALA A 37 5.50 6.82 -4.61
C ALA A 37 5.92 7.55 -5.90
N GLU A 38 5.02 8.35 -6.50
CA GLU A 38 5.32 9.26 -7.63
C GLU A 38 6.37 10.32 -7.21
N GLU A 39 6.17 10.98 -6.07
CA GLU A 39 7.11 12.00 -5.54
C GLU A 39 8.46 11.40 -5.08
N ASN A 40 8.47 10.12 -4.68
CA ASN A 40 9.63 9.46 -4.11
C ASN A 40 9.59 7.96 -4.38
N ALA A 41 10.33 7.52 -5.40
CA ALA A 41 10.37 6.12 -5.84
C ALA A 41 10.78 5.12 -4.73
N GLY A 42 11.46 5.58 -3.67
CA GLY A 42 11.84 4.74 -2.52
C GLY A 42 10.86 4.78 -1.34
N TYR A 43 9.77 5.54 -1.44
CA TYR A 43 8.80 5.69 -0.35
C TYR A 43 8.17 4.35 0.03
N ALA A 44 7.68 3.59 -0.97
CA ALA A 44 6.95 2.35 -0.73
C ALA A 44 7.80 1.31 0.01
N GLN A 45 9.07 1.12 -0.40
CA GLN A 45 9.99 0.19 0.27
C GLN A 45 10.30 0.64 1.71
N LYS A 46 10.61 1.93 1.92
CA LYS A 46 10.96 2.46 3.25
C LYS A 46 9.78 2.39 4.22
N GLU A 47 8.59 2.74 3.75
CA GLU A 47 7.39 2.69 4.58
C GLU A 47 7.00 1.25 4.90
N LEU A 48 7.10 0.33 3.93
CA LEU A 48 6.85 -1.09 4.18
C LEU A 48 7.78 -1.65 5.26
N ALA A 49 9.09 -1.38 5.16
CA ALA A 49 10.06 -1.81 6.15
C ALA A 49 9.77 -1.23 7.54
N ARG A 50 9.34 0.03 7.62
CA ARG A 50 8.94 0.68 8.88
C ARG A 50 7.75 -0.02 9.51
N LEU A 51 6.71 -0.33 8.73
CA LEU A 51 5.51 -1.00 9.22
C LEU A 51 5.80 -2.43 9.67
N GLN A 52 6.60 -3.17 8.91
CA GLN A 52 7.05 -4.51 9.29
C GLN A 52 7.83 -4.48 10.61
N GLY A 53 8.68 -3.48 10.82
CA GLY A 53 9.38 -3.28 12.09
C GLY A 53 8.46 -2.99 13.27
N LEU A 54 7.34 -2.28 13.06
CA LEU A 54 6.32 -2.06 14.10
C LEU A 54 5.53 -3.33 14.40
N LEU A 55 5.12 -4.07 13.37
CA LEU A 55 4.42 -5.34 13.50
C LEU A 55 5.27 -6.38 14.25
N ALA A 56 6.56 -6.47 13.91
CA ALA A 56 7.49 -7.40 14.53
C ALA A 56 7.74 -7.12 16.03
N LYS A 57 7.62 -5.85 16.46
CA LYS A 57 7.75 -5.48 17.87
C LYS A 57 6.59 -5.99 18.73
N GLY A 58 5.41 -6.23 18.14
CA GLY A 58 4.21 -6.63 18.86
C GLY A 58 3.70 -5.55 19.84
N GLY A 59 2.81 -5.94 20.76
CA GLY A 59 2.25 -5.03 21.77
C GLY A 59 1.24 -4.00 21.24
N LEU A 60 0.76 -4.19 20.01
CA LEU A 60 -0.25 -3.35 19.39
C LEU A 60 -1.65 -3.79 19.83
N ALA A 61 -2.52 -2.81 20.07
CA ALA A 61 -3.96 -3.09 20.19
C ALA A 61 -4.49 -3.73 18.88
N PRO A 62 -5.53 -4.58 18.94
CA PRO A 62 -6.07 -5.28 17.77
C PRO A 62 -6.38 -4.36 16.58
N GLU A 63 -6.93 -3.18 16.84
CA GLU A 63 -7.30 -2.20 15.81
C GLU A 63 -6.06 -1.62 15.12
N LYS A 64 -4.96 -1.47 15.86
CA LYS A 64 -3.68 -1.00 15.31
C LYS A 64 -2.96 -2.08 14.55
N LEU A 65 -3.04 -3.33 15.01
CA LEU A 65 -2.49 -4.48 14.29
C LEU A 65 -3.17 -4.62 12.91
N ASP A 66 -4.50 -4.51 12.88
CA ASP A 66 -5.28 -4.59 11.65
C ASP A 66 -4.97 -3.45 10.67
N ASP A 67 -4.96 -2.20 11.14
CA ASP A 67 -4.61 -1.02 10.33
C ASP A 67 -3.19 -1.14 9.74
N LEU A 68 -2.20 -1.52 10.54
CA LEU A 68 -0.82 -1.67 10.06
C LEU A 68 -0.66 -2.84 9.09
N THR A 69 -1.38 -3.93 9.30
CA THR A 69 -1.40 -5.09 8.39
C THR A 69 -2.01 -4.70 7.05
N THR A 70 -3.15 -4.01 7.06
CA THR A 70 -3.83 -3.51 5.86
C THR A 70 -2.92 -2.58 5.06
N ARG A 71 -2.28 -1.60 5.72
CA ARG A 71 -1.33 -0.68 5.07
C ARG A 71 -0.12 -1.40 4.49
N SER A 72 0.42 -2.40 5.19
CA SER A 72 1.53 -3.20 4.69
C SER A 72 1.14 -3.99 3.44
N ASN A 73 -0.06 -4.56 3.40
CA ASN A 73 -0.60 -5.25 2.23
C ASN A 73 -0.81 -4.32 1.03
N ILE A 74 -1.16 -3.06 1.29
CA ILE A 74 -1.25 -2.04 0.24
C ILE A 74 0.15 -1.73 -0.31
N LEU A 75 1.12 -1.44 0.56
CA LEU A 75 2.50 -1.12 0.16
C LEU A 75 3.19 -2.25 -0.61
N ARG A 76 2.92 -3.52 -0.27
CA ARG A 76 3.42 -4.71 -1.00
C ARG A 76 3.10 -4.67 -2.50
N ARG A 77 1.93 -4.14 -2.86
CA ARG A 77 1.51 -3.99 -4.27
C ARG A 77 2.33 -2.96 -5.03
N PHE A 78 2.80 -1.92 -4.34
CA PHE A 78 3.64 -0.87 -4.93
C PHE A 78 5.10 -1.30 -5.07
N VAL A 79 5.62 -2.11 -4.14
CA VAL A 79 7.00 -2.62 -4.24
C VAL A 79 7.13 -3.81 -5.20
N GLY A 80 5.99 -4.42 -5.59
CA GLY A 80 5.95 -5.62 -6.42
C GLY A 80 6.37 -6.89 -5.67
N ASP A 81 6.18 -6.88 -4.35
CA ASP A 81 6.54 -7.94 -3.40
C ASP A 81 5.24 -8.55 -2.86
N GLU A 82 4.34 -8.93 -3.78
CA GLU A 82 3.16 -9.68 -3.39
C GLU A 82 3.60 -11.10 -2.99
N PRO A 83 3.34 -11.55 -1.75
CA PRO A 83 3.34 -12.98 -1.50
C PRO A 83 2.32 -13.57 -2.48
N ALA A 84 2.75 -14.52 -3.30
CA ALA A 84 1.87 -15.23 -4.21
C ALA A 84 0.63 -15.66 -3.42
N LYS A 85 -0.53 -15.06 -3.73
CA LYS A 85 -1.79 -15.49 -3.16
C LYS A 85 -2.12 -16.83 -3.81
N ASP A 86 -1.76 -17.92 -3.15
CA ASP A 86 -2.48 -19.19 -3.32
C ASP A 86 -3.92 -18.91 -2.88
N GLU A 87 -4.82 -19.02 -3.83
CA GLU A 87 -6.26 -18.84 -3.68
C GLU A 87 -6.81 -19.92 -2.72
N LEU A 88 -7.52 -19.50 -1.67
CA LEU A 88 -8.36 -20.36 -0.81
C LEU A 88 -9.70 -19.66 -0.57
#